data_AF-A0A3A2ZJA5-F1
#
_entry.id   AF-A0A3A2ZJA5-F1
#
_cell.length_a   1.000
_cell.length_b   1.000
_cell.length_c   1.000
_cell.angle_alpha   90.00
_cell.angle_beta   90.00
_cell.angle_gamma   90.00
#
_symmetry.space_group_name_H-M   'P 1'
#
loop_
_entity.id
_entity.type
_entity.pdbx_description
1 polymer ?
#
loop_
_entity_poly.entity_id
_entity_poly.type
_entity_poly.pdbx_seq_one_letter_code
_entity_poly.pdbx_strand_id
1 'polypeptide(L)'
;MADAQFDSALDLLRRLNPRDTKQNLQAITTLVPDLTEDLLSSVDQPLEIRRCAKSNRDYLLCDYNRDGDSYRSPWSNEFDPPLDDGTVPSERVRKLEVAANEAFDVYREL
;
A
#
# COMPACT_ATOMS: atom_id res chain seq x y z
N MET A 1 20.19 -2.74 17.80
CA MET A 1 19.52 -4.05 17.99
C MET A 1 18.35 -4.17 17.03
N ALA A 2 17.47 -3.16 16.95
CA ALA A 2 16.41 -3.08 15.93
C ALA A 2 16.95 -3.22 14.49
N ASP A 3 18.03 -2.50 14.13
CA ASP A 3 18.63 -2.57 12.79
C ASP A 3 19.03 -3.99 12.37
N ALA A 4 19.67 -4.75 13.28
CA ALA A 4 20.07 -6.12 12.99
C ALA A 4 18.87 -7.07 12.81
N GLN A 5 17.77 -6.82 13.53
CA GLN A 5 16.53 -7.59 13.39
C GLN A 5 15.83 -7.23 12.07
N PHE A 6 15.80 -5.95 11.70
CA PHE A 6 15.25 -5.47 10.45
C PHE A 6 16.01 -6.04 9.24
N ASP A 7 17.34 -5.95 9.24
CA ASP A 7 18.20 -6.53 8.20
C ASP A 7 17.99 -8.04 8.07
N SER A 8 17.84 -8.74 9.20
CA SER A 8 17.58 -10.19 9.22
C SER A 8 16.19 -10.53 8.68
N ALA A 9 15.17 -9.72 8.97
CA ALA A 9 13.82 -9.89 8.44
C ALA A 9 13.79 -9.71 6.91
N LEU A 10 14.48 -8.68 6.39
CA LEU A 10 14.63 -8.46 4.95
C LEU A 10 15.42 -9.58 4.26
N ASP A 11 16.48 -10.10 4.90
CA ASP A 11 17.21 -11.26 4.37
C ASP A 11 16.34 -12.52 4.34
N LEU A 12 15.50 -12.74 5.35
CA LEU A 12 14.56 -13.85 5.38
C LEU A 12 13.54 -13.77 4.24
N LEU A 13 12.93 -12.60 4.03
CA LEU A 13 11.95 -12.39 2.95
C LEU A 13 12.54 -12.56 1.55
N ARG A 14 13.84 -12.30 1.37
CA ARG A 14 14.57 -12.57 0.12
C ARG A 14 14.82 -14.06 -0.16
N ARG A 15 14.70 -14.91 0.86
CA ARG A 15 14.99 -16.36 0.77
C ARG A 15 13.75 -17.24 0.82
N LEU A 16 12.68 -16.78 1.47
CA LEU A 16 11.41 -17.48 1.53
C LEU A 16 10.73 -17.53 0.14
N ASN A 17 9.76 -18.43 0.00
CA ASN A 17 9.01 -18.57 -1.25
C ASN A 17 8.25 -17.26 -1.57
N PRO A 18 8.50 -16.62 -2.71
CA PRO A 18 7.88 -15.34 -3.05
C PRO A 18 6.37 -15.45 -3.33
N ARG A 19 5.83 -16.66 -3.51
CA ARG A 19 4.37 -16.86 -3.61
C ARG A 19 3.65 -16.57 -2.31
N ASP A 20 4.36 -16.71 -1.19
CA ASP A 20 3.78 -16.62 0.15
C ASP A 20 4.16 -15.29 0.83
N THR A 21 4.66 -14.29 0.08
CA THR A 21 5.17 -13.01 0.63
C THR A 21 4.22 -12.35 1.62
N LYS A 22 2.92 -12.30 1.31
CA LYS A 22 1.91 -11.72 2.21
C LYS A 22 1.84 -12.47 3.56
N GLN A 23 1.84 -13.80 3.50
CA GLN A 23 1.79 -14.65 4.70
C GLN A 23 3.10 -14.57 5.49
N ASN A 24 4.23 -14.59 4.79
CA ASN A 24 5.56 -14.47 5.38
C ASN A 24 5.73 -13.13 6.11
N LEU A 25 5.34 -12.03 5.46
CA LEU A 25 5.39 -10.69 6.04
C LEU A 25 4.49 -10.61 7.28
N GLN A 26 3.25 -11.10 7.20
CA GLN A 26 2.33 -11.14 8.34
C GLN A 26 2.87 -11.98 9.51
N ALA A 27 3.53 -13.10 9.23
CA ALA A 27 4.13 -13.93 10.26
C ALA A 27 5.30 -13.21 10.95
N ILE A 28 6.14 -12.49 10.18
CA ILE A 28 7.27 -11.72 10.72
C ILE A 28 6.77 -10.54 11.55
N THR A 29 5.77 -9.79 11.09
CA THR A 29 5.20 -8.67 11.87
C THR A 29 4.50 -9.15 13.14
N THR A 30 3.94 -10.36 13.15
CA THR A 30 3.40 -10.99 14.37
C THR A 30 4.53 -11.36 15.36
N LEU A 31 5.69 -11.79 14.85
CA LEU A 31 6.85 -12.17 15.66
C LEU A 31 7.57 -10.95 16.25
N VAL A 32 7.70 -9.87 15.47
CA VAL A 32 8.39 -8.63 15.86
C VAL A 32 7.49 -7.43 15.53
N PRO A 33 6.47 -7.15 16.36
CA PRO A 33 5.50 -6.09 16.10
C PRO A 33 6.12 -4.71 15.95
N ASP A 34 7.23 -4.45 16.64
CA ASP A 34 7.93 -3.16 16.62
C ASP A 34 8.48 -2.78 15.25
N LEU A 35 8.67 -3.75 14.34
CA LEU A 35 9.17 -3.53 12.98
C LEU A 35 8.04 -3.44 11.93
N THR A 36 6.77 -3.44 12.34
CA THR A 36 5.64 -3.55 11.40
C THR A 36 5.61 -2.41 10.37
N GLU A 37 5.78 -1.17 10.82
CA GLU A 37 5.77 0.01 9.94
C GLU A 37 6.95 0.01 8.95
N ASP A 38 8.16 -0.26 9.45
CA ASP A 38 9.36 -0.33 8.61
C ASP A 38 9.29 -1.46 7.59
N LEU A 39 8.74 -2.62 7.96
CA LEU A 39 8.61 -3.77 7.08
C LEU A 39 7.51 -3.55 6.03
N LEU A 40 6.34 -3.01 6.40
CA LEU A 40 5.26 -2.73 5.45
C LEU A 40 5.66 -1.68 4.41
N SER A 41 6.48 -0.70 4.81
CA SER A 41 6.98 0.34 3.90
C SER A 41 8.16 -0.09 3.02
N SER A 42 8.89 -1.14 3.41
CA SER A 42 10.11 -1.60 2.73
C SER A 42 9.95 -2.88 1.91
N VAL A 43 8.85 -3.63 2.12
CA VAL A 43 8.63 -4.93 1.49
C VAL A 43 7.44 -4.86 0.54
N ASP A 44 7.74 -4.98 -0.76
CA ASP A 44 6.72 -5.04 -1.80
C ASP A 44 5.81 -6.27 -1.63
N GLN A 45 4.51 -6.04 -1.72
CA GLN A 45 3.49 -7.07 -1.75
C GLN A 45 2.78 -7.09 -3.11
N PRO A 46 2.27 -8.25 -3.55
CA PRO A 46 1.41 -8.30 -4.73
C PRO A 46 0.25 -7.30 -4.62
N LEU A 47 0.05 -6.49 -5.65
CA LEU A 47 -1.00 -5.48 -5.67
C LEU A 47 -2.38 -6.15 -5.71
N GLU A 48 -3.27 -5.70 -4.84
CA GLU A 48 -4.67 -6.13 -4.84
C GLU A 48 -5.53 -5.09 -5.57
N ILE A 49 -6.65 -5.54 -6.12
CA ILE A 49 -7.59 -4.67 -6.84
C ILE A 49 -8.82 -4.46 -5.97
N ARG A 50 -9.28 -3.21 -5.88
CA ARG A 50 -10.59 -2.87 -5.31
C ARG A 50 -11.37 -1.96 -6.25
N ARG A 51 -12.69 -2.03 -6.21
CA ARG A 51 -13.59 -1.18 -6.99
C ARG A 51 -13.99 0.04 -6.16
N CYS A 52 -13.77 1.24 -6.69
CA CYS A 52 -14.24 2.48 -6.06
C CYS A 52 -15.76 2.61 -6.24
N ALA A 53 -16.51 2.67 -5.13
CA ALA A 53 -17.97 2.73 -5.16
C ALA A 53 -18.54 3.97 -5.86
N LYS A 54 -17.85 5.12 -5.82
CA LYS A 54 -18.34 6.38 -6.42
C LYS A 54 -18.08 6.50 -7.91
N SER A 55 -16.88 6.11 -8.36
CA SER A 55 -16.48 6.23 -9.77
C SER A 55 -16.76 4.97 -10.58
N ASN A 56 -17.03 3.84 -9.90
CA ASN A 56 -17.10 2.51 -10.48
C ASN A 56 -15.84 2.09 -11.25
N ARG A 57 -14.68 2.64 -10.89
CA ARG A 57 -13.36 2.30 -11.45
C ARG A 57 -12.55 1.45 -10.48
N ASP A 58 -11.77 0.53 -11.03
CA ASP A 58 -10.84 -0.28 -10.24
C ASP A 58 -9.62 0.55 -9.83
N TYR A 59 -9.05 0.26 -8.67
CA TYR A 59 -7.80 0.87 -8.18
C TYR A 59 -6.96 -0.17 -7.43
N LEU A 60 -5.67 0.09 -7.36
CA LEU A 60 -4.69 -0.81 -6.76
C LEU A 60 -4.51 -0.48 -5.27
N LEU A 61 -4.35 -1.51 -4.46
CA LEU A 61 -4.08 -1.41 -3.02
C LEU A 61 -2.60 -1.67 -2.75
N CYS A 62 -2.01 -0.82 -1.94
CA CYS A 62 -0.66 -0.97 -1.40
C CYS A 62 -0.56 -0.19 -0.08
N ASP A 63 0.60 -0.26 0.57
CA ASP A 63 0.82 0.45 1.83
C ASP A 63 0.76 1.99 1.64
N TYR A 64 1.19 2.49 0.48
CA TYR A 64 1.22 3.93 0.19
C TYR A 64 -0.15 4.62 0.09
N ASN A 65 -1.23 3.87 -0.13
CA ASN A 65 -2.59 4.39 -0.07
C ASN A 65 -3.42 3.78 1.07
N ARG A 66 -2.75 3.16 2.05
CA ARG A 66 -3.37 2.59 3.24
C ARG A 66 -3.33 3.57 4.41
N ASP A 67 -4.39 3.58 5.20
CA ASP A 67 -4.41 4.19 6.52
C ASP A 67 -5.23 3.27 7.45
N GLY A 68 -4.62 2.77 8.52
CA GLY A 68 -5.20 1.69 9.34
C GLY A 68 -5.52 0.45 8.51
N ASP A 69 -6.80 0.13 8.35
CA ASP A 69 -7.29 -0.98 7.50
C ASP A 69 -8.06 -0.50 6.25
N SER A 70 -8.07 0.82 6.02
CA SER A 70 -8.75 1.45 4.90
C SER A 70 -7.78 1.86 3.80
N TYR A 71 -8.29 1.95 2.57
CA TYR A 71 -7.49 2.32 1.41
C TYR A 71 -8.13 3.46 0.64
N ARG A 72 -7.33 4.48 0.30
CA ARG A 72 -7.78 5.66 -0.45
C ARG A 72 -7.85 5.36 -1.94
N SER A 73 -9.04 5.58 -2.51
CA SER A 73 -9.24 5.53 -3.96
C SER A 73 -8.64 6.78 -4.64
N PRO A 74 -7.81 6.64 -5.70
CA PRO A 74 -7.29 7.77 -6.46
C PRO A 74 -8.41 8.49 -7.22
N TRP A 75 -9.57 7.87 -7.42
CA TRP A 75 -10.69 8.44 -8.19
C TRP A 75 -11.57 9.33 -7.32
N SER A 76 -12.08 8.81 -6.20
CA SER A 76 -12.96 9.56 -5.30
C SER A 76 -12.23 10.37 -4.24
N ASN A 77 -10.94 10.09 -4.01
CA ASN A 77 -10.16 10.59 -2.89
C ASN A 77 -10.67 10.15 -1.50
N GLU A 78 -11.45 9.07 -1.45
CA GLU A 78 -12.07 8.59 -0.22
C GLU A 78 -11.50 7.24 0.18
N PHE A 79 -11.44 7.03 1.50
CA PHE A 79 -11.06 5.77 2.10
C PHE A 79 -12.22 4.79 2.10
N ASP A 80 -11.89 3.52 1.90
CA ASP A 80 -12.79 2.39 2.08
C ASP A 80 -12.11 1.31 2.93
N PRO A 81 -12.67 0.92 4.10
CA PRO A 81 -13.84 1.52 4.76
C PRO A 81 -13.70 3.04 5.05
N PRO A 82 -14.80 3.79 5.23
CA PRO A 82 -14.73 5.23 5.49
C PRO A 82 -13.90 5.57 6.74
N LEU A 83 -13.06 6.59 6.62
CA LEU A 83 -12.28 7.17 7.73
C LEU A 83 -12.47 8.69 7.73
N ASP A 84 -12.69 9.26 8.91
CA ASP A 84 -12.90 10.70 9.09
C ASP A 84 -11.58 11.47 9.20
N ASP A 85 -10.51 10.82 9.66
CA ASP A 85 -9.18 11.38 9.96
C ASP A 85 -8.05 10.79 9.10
N GLY A 86 -8.41 10.13 7.98
CA GLY A 86 -7.44 9.53 7.08
C GLY A 86 -6.51 10.55 6.41
N THR A 87 -5.27 10.14 6.18
CA THR A 87 -4.24 11.00 5.57
C THR A 87 -4.56 11.29 4.11
N VAL A 88 -4.79 12.57 3.78
CA VAL A 88 -5.11 13.04 2.43
C VAL A 88 -4.04 13.99 1.88
N PRO A 89 -3.76 13.98 0.56
CA PRO A 89 -2.82 14.91 -0.04
C PRO A 89 -3.34 16.35 0.03
N SER A 90 -2.42 17.31 0.16
CA SER A 90 -2.76 18.74 0.01
C SER A 90 -3.41 19.03 -1.34
N GLU A 91 -4.20 20.10 -1.44
CA GLU A 91 -4.94 20.45 -2.67
C GLU A 91 -4.02 20.52 -3.92
N ARG A 92 -2.82 21.09 -3.77
CA ARG A 92 -1.83 21.17 -4.85
C ARG A 92 -1.36 19.79 -5.30
N VAL A 93 -1.06 18.91 -4.35
CA VAL A 93 -0.61 17.54 -4.65
C VAL A 93 -1.74 16.71 -5.22
N ARG A 94 -2.98 16.86 -4.73
CA ARG A 94 -4.16 16.18 -5.26
C ARG A 94 -4.43 16.53 -6.72
N LYS A 95 -4.29 17.81 -7.11
CA LYS A 95 -4.41 18.23 -8.52
C LYS A 95 -3.39 17.51 -9.42
N LEU A 96 -2.15 17.39 -8.95
CA LEU A 96 -1.09 16.67 -9.67
C LEU A 96 -1.37 15.16 -9.72
N GLU A 97 -1.85 14.58 -8.62
CA GLU A 97 -2.21 13.16 -8.54
C GLU A 97 -3.32 12.79 -9.54
N VAL A 98 -4.35 13.63 -9.68
CA VAL A 98 -5.42 13.40 -10.68
C VAL A 98 -4.86 13.41 -12.10
N ALA A 99 -4.07 14.44 -12.45
CA ALA A 99 -3.45 14.53 -13.77
C ALA A 99 -2.48 13.35 -14.05
N ALA A 100 -1.73 12.91 -13.03
CA ALA A 100 -0.86 11.75 -13.14
C ALA A 100 -1.66 10.46 -13.38
N ASN A 101 -2.75 10.24 -12.63
CA ASN A 101 -3.59 9.06 -12.83
C ASN A 101 -4.20 9.03 -14.24
N GLU A 102 -4.64 10.18 -14.77
CA GLU A 102 -5.12 10.26 -16.16
C GLU A 102 -4.02 9.91 -17.17
N ALA A 103 -2.82 10.45 -17.00
CA ALA A 103 -1.69 10.19 -17.89
C ALA A 103 -1.22 8.72 -17.84
N PHE A 104 -1.12 8.13 -16.64
CA PHE A 104 -0.71 6.74 -16.46
C PHE A 104 -1.79 5.74 -16.89
N ASP A 105 -3.07 6.11 -16.83
CA ASP A 105 -4.14 5.26 -17.35
C ASP A 105 -4.08 5.16 -18.89
N VAL A 106 -3.71 6.24 -19.58
CA VAL A 106 -3.40 6.20 -21.02
C VAL A 106 -2.16 5.33 -21.28
N TYR A 107 -1.08 5.52 -20.51
CA TYR A 107 0.13 4.70 -20.66
C TYR A 107 -0.15 3.19 -20.49
N ARG A 108 -1.02 2.82 -19.54
CA ARG A 108 -1.44 1.43 -19.30
C ARG A 108 -2.13 0.79 -20.52
N GLU A 109 -2.81 1.59 -21.34
CA GLU A 109 -3.53 1.10 -22.52
C GLU A 109 -2.65 0.98 -23.78
N LEU A 110 -1.49 1.64 -23.80
CA LEU A 110 -0.49 1.56 -24.88
C LEU A 110 0.32 0.26 -24.81
#